data_AF-X1C601-F1
#
_entry.id   AF-X1C601-F1
#
_cell.length_a   1.000
_cell.length_b   1.000
_cell.length_c   1.000
_cell.angle_alpha   90.00
_cell.angle_beta   90.00
_cell.angle_gamma   90.00
#
_symmetry.space_group_name_H-M   'P 1'
#
loop_
_entity.id
_entity.type
_entity.pdbx_description
1 polymer ?
#
loop_
_entity_poly.entity_id
_entity_poly.type
_entity_poly.pdbx_seq_one_letter_code
_entity_poly.pdbx_strand_id
1 'polypeptide(L)'
;MAEKLDTGASLDDLKTFEGTMSLIDSKEFIKKNLLFALDHYGDRVKFVGPDCGLKGWNPPQVAYELLRRTYEVIKDVKTSSKGYC
;
A
#
# COMPACT_ATOMS: atom_id res chain seq x y z
N MET A 1 -3.26 6.31 4.57
CA MET A 1 -3.15 6.63 6.01
C MET A 1 -3.79 5.45 6.73
N ALA A 2 -3.06 4.86 7.69
CA ALA A 2 -3.41 3.59 8.31
C ALA A 2 -4.79 3.63 8.97
N GLU A 3 -5.75 2.91 8.40
CA GLU A 3 -7.17 2.91 8.77
C GLU A 3 -7.42 2.50 10.25
N LYS A 4 -6.42 1.94 10.92
CA LYS A 4 -6.50 1.49 12.32
C LYS A 4 -6.01 2.50 13.37
N LEU A 5 -5.44 3.63 12.96
CA LEU A 5 -5.11 4.69 13.93
C LEU A 5 -6.37 5.46 14.39
N ASP A 6 -7.46 5.40 13.62
CA ASP A 6 -8.71 6.09 13.92
C ASP A 6 -9.60 5.37 14.95
N THR A 7 -9.27 4.12 15.33
CA THR A 7 -10.10 3.28 16.22
C THR A 7 -9.62 3.22 17.68
N GLY A 8 -8.58 3.99 18.05
CA GLY A 8 -8.14 4.09 19.45
C GLY A 8 -7.41 2.87 20.00
N ALA A 9 -6.75 2.08 19.13
CA ALA A 9 -5.90 0.97 19.56
C ALA A 9 -4.73 1.45 20.43
N SER A 10 -4.44 0.71 21.51
CA SER A 10 -3.27 0.98 22.36
C SER A 10 -1.99 0.87 21.54
N LEU A 11 -1.04 1.78 21.78
CA LEU A 11 0.24 1.83 21.06
C LEU A 11 1.04 0.52 21.17
N ASP A 12 0.79 -0.26 22.22
CA ASP A 12 1.45 -1.55 22.46
C ASP A 12 0.88 -2.68 21.60
N ASP A 13 -0.41 -2.63 21.25
CA ASP A 13 -1.03 -3.63 20.37
C ASP A 13 -0.50 -3.51 18.93
N LEU A 14 -0.18 -2.28 18.51
CA LEU A 14 0.39 -1.98 17.20
C LEU A 14 1.85 -2.41 17.03
N LYS A 15 2.58 -2.64 18.13
CA LYS A 15 3.96 -3.14 18.10
C LYS A 15 4.03 -4.65 17.87
N THR A 16 2.90 -5.35 17.93
CA THR A 16 2.84 -6.78 17.61
C THR A 16 2.94 -7.02 16.11
N PHE A 17 3.30 -8.25 15.71
CA PHE A 17 3.32 -8.64 14.30
C PHE A 17 1.97 -8.40 13.62
N GLU A 18 0.87 -8.81 14.27
CA GLU A 18 -0.49 -8.67 13.75
C GLU A 18 -0.93 -7.20 13.70
N GLY A 19 -0.57 -6.43 14.73
CA GLY A 19 -0.79 -4.99 14.78
C GLY A 19 -0.14 -4.29 13.60
N THR A 20 1.17 -4.53 13.40
CA THR A 20 1.94 -3.93 12.30
C THR A 20 1.43 -4.39 10.93
N MET A 21 1.11 -5.68 10.77
CA MET A 21 0.53 -6.25 9.55
C MET A 21 -0.79 -5.56 9.18
N SER A 22 -1.54 -5.15 10.18
CA SER A 22 -2.83 -4.52 9.98
C SER A 22 -2.77 -3.02 9.68
N LEU A 23 -1.59 -2.41 9.80
CA LEU A 23 -1.32 -1.06 9.29
C LEU A 23 -1.09 -1.05 7.78
N ILE A 24 -0.89 -2.21 7.15
CA ILE A 24 -0.76 -2.33 5.70
C ILE A 24 -2.15 -2.19 5.09
N ASP A 25 -2.30 -1.18 4.24
CA ASP A 25 -3.54 -0.91 3.50
C ASP A 25 -4.02 -2.15 2.73
N SER A 26 -5.34 -2.24 2.56
CA SER A 26 -5.97 -3.26 1.73
C SER A 26 -5.63 -3.05 0.25
N LYS A 27 -5.72 -4.10 -0.57
CA LYS A 27 -5.45 -4.00 -2.01
C LYS A 27 -6.44 -3.07 -2.69
N GLU A 28 -7.68 -3.07 -2.22
CA GLU A 28 -8.78 -2.24 -2.69
C GLU A 28 -8.47 -0.76 -2.46
N PHE A 29 -7.96 -0.42 -1.28
CA PHE A 29 -7.56 0.94 -0.95
C PHE A 29 -6.34 1.39 -1.76
N ILE A 30 -5.31 0.55 -1.88
CA ILE A 30 -4.14 0.83 -2.73
C ILE A 30 -4.56 1.04 -4.18
N LYS A 31 -5.48 0.22 -4.70
CA LYS A 31 -6.01 0.33 -6.07
C LYS A 31 -6.77 1.63 -6.27
N LYS A 32 -7.63 2.01 -5.33
CA LYS A 32 -8.36 3.28 -5.36
C LYS A 32 -7.40 4.47 -5.44
N ASN A 33 -6.36 4.49 -4.61
CA ASN A 33 -5.38 5.57 -4.60
C ASN A 33 -4.55 5.62 -5.89
N LEU A 34 -4.16 4.46 -6.42
CA LEU A 34 -3.45 4.37 -7.69
C LEU A 34 -4.30 4.89 -8.85
N LEU A 35 -5.57 4.47 -8.95
CA LEU A 35 -6.48 4.93 -10.00
C LEU A 35 -6.73 6.44 -9.91
N PHE A 36 -6.89 6.97 -8.70
CA PHE A 36 -7.01 8.41 -8.48
C PHE A 36 -5.77 9.18 -8.96
N ALA A 37 -4.58 8.68 -8.63
CA ALA A 37 -3.33 9.29 -9.07
C ALA A 37 -3.17 9.22 -10.60
N LEU A 38 -3.52 8.10 -11.23
CA LEU A 38 -3.46 7.94 -12.68
C LEU A 38 -4.48 8.84 -13.40
N ASP A 39 -5.68 9.00 -12.87
CA ASP A 39 -6.69 9.91 -13.42
C ASP A 39 -6.23 11.38 -13.32
N HIS A 40 -5.68 11.77 -12.17
CA HIS A 40 -5.30 13.16 -11.92
C HIS A 40 -3.97 13.57 -12.60
N TYR A 41 -2.98 12.69 -12.61
CA TYR A 41 -1.64 13.00 -13.11
C TYR A 41 -1.34 12.37 -14.48
N GLY A 42 -2.13 11.39 -14.93
CA GLY A 42 -1.99 10.76 -16.23
C GLY A 42 -0.62 10.12 -16.42
N ASP A 43 -0.01 10.43 -17.55
CA ASP A 43 1.30 9.96 -17.98
C ASP A 43 2.47 10.49 -17.13
N ARG A 44 2.23 11.48 -16.27
CA ARG A 44 3.25 12.03 -15.35
C ARG A 44 3.57 11.08 -14.18
N VAL A 45 2.71 10.11 -13.89
CA VAL A 45 3.02 9.06 -12.90
C VAL A 45 4.05 8.09 -13.48
N LYS A 46 5.32 8.26 -13.10
CA LYS A 46 6.42 7.38 -13.56
C LYS A 46 6.72 6.22 -12.61
N PHE A 47 6.53 6.45 -11.31
CA PHE A 47 6.88 5.49 -10.25
C PHE A 47 5.76 5.42 -9.21
N VAL A 48 5.55 4.22 -8.67
CA VAL A 48 4.57 3.93 -7.61
C VAL A 48 5.27 3.04 -6.59
N GLY A 49 5.16 3.41 -5.30
CA GLY A 49 5.78 2.70 -4.20
C GLY A 49 5.28 3.26 -2.85
N PRO A 50 5.73 2.68 -1.73
CA PRO A 50 5.36 3.19 -0.40
C PRO A 50 5.98 4.58 -0.13
N ASP A 51 5.25 5.41 0.61
CA ASP A 51 5.61 6.81 0.87
C ASP A 51 6.92 6.97 1.65
N CYS A 52 7.18 6.06 2.60
CA CYS A 52 8.34 6.09 3.49
C CYS A 52 9.21 4.83 3.33
N GLY A 53 10.46 4.91 3.80
CA GLY A 53 11.38 3.78 3.79
C GLY A 53 10.91 2.59 4.62
N LEU A 54 11.48 1.41 4.34
CA LEU A 54 11.05 0.16 4.95
C LEU A 54 11.56 -0.06 6.40
N LYS A 55 12.35 0.88 6.94
CA LYS A 55 13.03 0.77 8.25
C LYS A 55 12.06 0.55 9.43
N GLY A 56 10.84 1.08 9.33
CA GLY A 56 9.82 0.97 10.39
C GLY A 56 9.07 -0.37 10.40
N TRP A 57 9.24 -1.21 9.39
CA TRP A 57 8.45 -2.43 9.21
C TRP A 57 9.22 -3.64 9.73
N ASN A 58 9.11 -3.87 11.04
CA ASN A 58 9.68 -5.04 11.69
C ASN A 58 8.58 -6.03 12.09
N PRO A 59 8.79 -7.34 11.88
CA PRO A 59 9.93 -7.98 11.22
C PRO A 59 9.84 -7.87 9.67
N PRO A 60 10.90 -8.23 8.91
CA PRO A 60 10.98 -8.03 7.45
C PRO A 60 9.82 -8.59 6.62
N GLN A 61 9.11 -9.59 7.16
CA GLN A 61 7.91 -10.17 6.56
C GLN A 61 6.79 -9.16 6.39
N VAL A 62 6.67 -8.18 7.29
CA VAL A 62 5.68 -7.10 7.20
C VAL A 62 6.02 -6.17 6.03
N ALA A 63 7.30 -5.82 5.89
CA ALA A 63 7.79 -5.03 4.76
C ALA A 63 7.55 -5.76 3.42
N TYR A 64 7.80 -7.07 3.40
CA TYR A 64 7.53 -7.91 2.23
C TYR A 64 6.05 -7.89 1.85
N GLU A 65 5.14 -8.04 2.81
CA GLU A 65 3.70 -8.05 2.53
C GLU A 65 3.22 -6.70 1.99
N LEU A 66 3.75 -5.58 2.51
CA LEU A 66 3.48 -4.24 1.98
C LEU A 66 3.86 -4.16 0.49
N LEU A 67 5.12 -4.50 0.17
CA LEU A 67 5.62 -4.47 -1.20
C LEU A 67 4.85 -5.44 -2.11
N ARG A 68 4.51 -6.62 -1.61
CA ARG A 68 3.75 -7.63 -2.35
C ARG A 68 2.37 -7.11 -2.73
N ARG A 69 1.60 -6.54 -1.79
CA ARG A 69 0.27 -5.99 -2.08
C ARG A 69 0.34 -4.84 -3.08
N THR A 70 1.30 -3.92 -2.90
CA THR A 70 1.53 -2.82 -3.84
C THR A 70 1.84 -3.34 -5.25
N TYR A 71 2.76 -4.32 -5.37
CA TYR A 71 3.11 -4.92 -6.65
C TYR A 71 1.93 -5.62 -7.32
N GLU A 72 1.17 -6.42 -6.57
CA GLU A 72 0.01 -7.14 -7.10
C GLU A 72 -1.05 -6.17 -7.65
N VAL A 73 -1.30 -5.06 -6.96
CA VAL A 73 -2.23 -4.00 -7.43
C VAL A 73 -1.70 -3.30 -8.69
N ILE A 74 -0.42 -2.93 -8.73
CA ILE A 74 0.19 -2.33 -9.92
C ILE A 74 0.07 -3.27 -11.12
N LYS A 75 0.32 -4.57 -10.91
CA LYS A 75 0.19 -5.59 -11.95
C LYS A 75 -1.25 -5.76 -12.41
N ASP A 76 -2.21 -5.79 -11.49
CA ASP A 76 -3.64 -5.87 -11.80
C ASP A 76 -4.09 -4.68 -12.67
N VAL A 77 -3.79 -3.46 -12.23
CA VAL A 77 -4.12 -2.23 -12.97
C VAL A 77 -3.48 -2.26 -14.36
N LYS A 78 -2.18 -2.57 -14.49
CA LYS A 78 -1.52 -2.68 -15.80
C LYS A 78 -2.15 -3.73 -16.71
N THR A 79 -2.59 -4.85 -16.15
CA THR A 79 -3.22 -5.93 -16.93
C THR A 79 -4.62 -5.54 -17.39
N SER A 80 -5.39 -4.84 -16.54
CA SER A 80 -6.68 -4.26 -16.90
C SER A 80 -6.55 -3.10 -17.90
N SER A 81 -5.42 -2.39 -17.90
CA SER A 81 -5.13 -1.25 -18.78
C SER A 81 -4.47 -1.62 -20.11
N LYS A 82 -4.52 -2.88 -20.56
CA LYS A 82 -4.10 -3.28 -21.92
C LYS A 82 -4.98 -2.55 -22.97
N GLY A 83 -4.53 -1.35 -23.28
CA GLY A 83 -5.16 -0.32 -24.10
C GLY A 83 -4.33 0.96 -24.17
N TYR A 84 -3.28 1.11 -23.35
CA TYR A 84 -2.30 2.19 -23.45
C TYR A 84 -0.87 1.61 -23.32
N CYS A 85 -0.38 0.98 -24.39
CA CYS A 85 1.05 0.82 -24.66
C CYS A 85 1.34 1.51 -25.99
#